data_AF-A0A2D9RFP3-F1
#
_entry.id   AF-A0A2D9RFP3-F1
#
_cell.length_a   1.000
_cell.length_b   1.000
_cell.length_c   1.000
_cell.angle_alpha   90.00
_cell.angle_beta   90.00
_cell.angle_gamma   90.00
#
_symmetry.space_group_name_H-M   'P 1'
#
loop_
_entity.id
_entity.type
_entity.pdbx_description
1 polymer ?
#
loop_
_entity_poly.entity_id
_entity_poly.type
_entity_poly.pdbx_seq_one_letter_code
_entity_poly.pdbx_strand_id
1 'polypeptide(L)'
;MATAQAGGGTKKILYTLETIRKIGVTKATKALTARNTCKACALGMGGQMGGMTNEMGEFPAVCNKSVQAQSTDIQGAIPEEVFAHDLAEFQKLTPRETERLGRLATPLMKRAGDTRFHPVSW
;
A
#
# COMPACT_ATOMS: atom_id res chain seq x y z
N MET A 1 18.31 7.63 -22.55
CA MET A 1 18.67 7.80 -21.12
C MET A 1 18.69 6.42 -20.48
N ALA A 2 19.85 5.97 -19.98
CA ALA A 2 19.96 4.67 -19.33
C ALA A 2 19.18 4.71 -18.01
N THR A 3 18.09 3.95 -17.93
CA THR A 3 17.36 3.73 -16.68
C THR A 3 18.29 2.98 -15.74
N ALA A 4 18.76 3.62 -14.68
CA ALA A 4 19.51 2.95 -13.64
C ALA A 4 18.65 1.80 -13.09
N GLN A 5 19.11 0.56 -13.30
CA GLN A 5 18.41 -0.67 -12.93
C GLN A 5 18.56 -0.91 -11.42
N ALA A 6 18.00 -0.03 -10.60
CA ALA A 6 18.06 -0.13 -9.15
C ALA A 6 16.91 -1.00 -8.61
N GLY A 7 16.98 -2.31 -8.86
CA GLY A 7 16.00 -3.29 -8.37
C GLY A 7 16.16 -3.62 -6.87
N GLY A 8 17.36 -3.45 -6.30
CA GLY A 8 17.71 -3.86 -4.93
C GLY A 8 18.62 -2.88 -4.18
N GLY A 9 19.23 -3.35 -3.09
CA GLY A 9 20.20 -2.60 -2.28
C GLY A 9 19.64 -1.98 -0.99
N THR A 10 20.51 -1.31 -0.23
CA THR A 10 20.23 -0.78 1.12
C THR A 10 19.01 0.14 1.17
N LYS A 11 18.76 0.93 0.12
CA LYS A 11 17.58 1.81 0.01
C LYS A 11 16.26 1.06 0.16
N LYS A 12 16.20 -0.21 -0.27
CA LYS A 12 14.99 -1.04 -0.17
C LYS A 12 14.75 -1.57 1.23
N ILE A 13 15.82 -1.92 1.93
CA ILE A 13 15.77 -2.28 3.36
C ILE A 13 15.31 -1.07 4.17
N LEU A 14 15.90 0.10 3.94
CA LEU A 14 15.51 1.35 4.61
C LEU A 14 14.04 1.69 4.35
N TYR A 15 13.56 1.55 3.12
CA TYR A 15 12.15 1.75 2.78
C TYR A 15 11.24 0.80 3.57
N THR A 16 11.61 -0.48 3.67
CA THR A 16 10.84 -1.47 4.43
C THR A 16 10.80 -1.10 5.92
N LEU A 17 11.94 -0.73 6.51
CA LEU A 17 12.01 -0.28 7.90
C LEU A 17 11.18 0.99 8.16
N GLU A 18 11.25 1.97 7.26
CA GLU A 18 10.44 3.18 7.34
C GLU A 18 8.94 2.86 7.26
N THR A 19 8.57 1.91 6.40
CA THR A 19 7.18 1.46 6.24
C THR A 19 6.70 0.76 7.50
N ILE A 20 7.48 -0.15 8.07
CA ILE A 20 7.19 -0.83 9.35
C ILE A 20 7.00 0.20 10.47
N ARG A 21 7.86 1.21 10.54
CA ARG A 21 7.75 2.30 11.54
C ARG A 21 6.44 3.08 11.39
N LYS A 22 5.98 3.33 10.16
CA LYS A 22 4.73 4.08 9.90
C LYS A 22 3.47 3.28 10.25
N ILE A 23 3.42 2.00 9.88
CA ILE A 23 2.24 1.15 10.12
C ILE A 23 2.20 0.56 11.54
N GLY A 24 3.33 0.60 12.24
CA GLY A 24 3.53 0.00 13.56
C GLY A 24 4.04 -1.44 13.48
N VAL A 25 4.97 -1.78 14.36
CA VAL A 25 5.67 -3.08 14.38
C VAL A 25 4.69 -4.24 14.51
N THR A 26 3.67 -4.12 15.38
CA THR A 26 2.69 -5.21 15.60
C THR A 26 1.89 -5.55 14.35
N LYS A 27 1.35 -4.54 13.66
CA LYS A 27 0.59 -4.72 12.41
C LYS A 27 1.50 -5.22 11.29
N ALA A 28 2.72 -4.67 11.20
CA ALA A 28 3.72 -5.10 10.22
C ALA A 28 4.10 -6.57 10.41
N THR A 29 4.46 -6.99 11.63
CA THR A 29 4.79 -8.37 11.95
C THR A 29 3.62 -9.28 11.64
N LYS A 30 2.40 -8.94 12.08
CA LYS A 30 1.20 -9.72 11.76
C LYS A 30 1.02 -9.90 10.25
N ALA A 31 1.22 -8.85 9.45
CA ALA A 31 1.05 -8.90 8.00
C ALA A 31 2.14 -9.73 7.30
N LEU A 32 3.39 -9.60 7.74
CA LEU A 32 4.53 -10.33 7.17
C LEU A 32 4.53 -11.81 7.59
N THR A 33 4.04 -12.14 8.78
CA THR A 33 3.99 -13.52 9.27
C THR A 33 2.69 -14.26 8.92
N ALA A 34 1.65 -13.54 8.48
CA ALA A 34 0.37 -14.16 8.14
C ALA A 34 0.47 -15.11 6.95
N ARG A 35 -0.43 -16.10 6.91
CA ARG A 35 -0.71 -16.89 5.72
C ARG A 35 -1.45 -16.03 4.70
N ASN A 36 -0.74 -15.52 3.71
CA ASN A 36 -1.33 -14.72 2.64
C ASN A 36 -0.55 -14.89 1.34
N THR A 37 -1.18 -14.55 0.22
CA THR A 37 -0.55 -14.49 -1.10
C THR A 37 -0.21 -13.04 -1.43
N CYS A 38 0.95 -12.80 -2.04
CA CYS A 38 1.33 -11.44 -2.46
C CYS A 38 0.32 -10.92 -3.49
N LYS A 39 -0.38 -9.80 -3.16
CA LYS A 39 -1.38 -9.15 -4.04
C LYS A 39 -0.87 -8.75 -5.42
N ALA A 40 0.45 -8.72 -5.60
CA ALA A 40 1.07 -8.28 -6.83
C ALA A 40 1.68 -9.43 -7.66
N CYS A 41 2.44 -10.33 -7.04
CA CYS A 41 3.25 -11.30 -7.79
C CYS A 41 3.28 -12.72 -7.21
N ALA A 42 2.47 -13.03 -6.19
CA ALA A 42 2.41 -14.30 -5.45
C ALA A 42 3.69 -14.72 -4.70
N LEU A 43 4.88 -14.36 -5.18
CA LEU A 43 6.18 -14.72 -4.62
C LEU A 43 6.45 -14.10 -3.25
N GLY A 44 6.89 -14.94 -2.30
CA GLY A 44 7.54 -14.49 -1.07
C GLY A 44 6.61 -14.03 0.05
N MET A 45 5.38 -14.56 0.08
CA MET A 45 4.45 -14.37 1.21
C MET A 45 3.95 -15.69 1.81
N GLY A 46 4.46 -16.80 1.29
CA GLY A 46 4.25 -18.15 1.82
C GLY A 46 2.91 -18.76 1.48
N GLY A 47 1.89 -18.01 1.06
CA GLY A 47 0.57 -18.57 0.84
C GLY A 47 0.11 -19.32 2.10
N GLN A 48 -0.05 -20.64 1.99
CA GLN A 48 -0.38 -21.51 3.11
C GLN A 48 0.76 -21.72 4.12
N MET A 49 2.02 -21.63 3.67
CA MET A 49 3.20 -21.64 4.55
C MET A 49 3.29 -20.35 5.36
N GLY A 50 2.80 -19.23 4.81
CA GLY A 50 2.89 -17.89 5.40
C GLY A 50 4.33 -17.42 5.63
N GLY A 51 4.50 -16.39 6.44
CA GLY A 51 5.79 -16.18 7.08
C GLY A 51 6.91 -15.64 6.18
N MET A 52 6.65 -14.92 5.09
CA MET A 52 7.71 -14.53 4.13
C MET A 52 8.53 -15.73 3.61
N THR A 53 7.91 -16.89 3.50
CA THR A 53 8.52 -18.08 2.89
C THR A 53 8.15 -18.12 1.41
N ASN A 54 9.05 -18.50 0.51
CA ASN A 54 8.68 -18.71 -0.90
C ASN A 54 8.31 -20.18 -1.18
N GLU A 55 7.95 -20.48 -2.43
CA GLU A 55 7.51 -21.79 -2.90
C GLU A 55 8.62 -22.86 -2.80
N MET A 56 9.88 -22.43 -2.69
CA MET A 56 11.05 -23.28 -2.48
C MET A 56 11.39 -23.48 -1.00
N GLY A 57 10.65 -22.86 -0.07
CA GLY A 57 10.89 -22.94 1.37
C GLY A 57 11.96 -21.97 1.90
N GLU A 58 12.43 -21.02 1.09
CA GLU A 58 13.45 -20.05 1.50
C GLU A 58 12.86 -18.99 2.44
N PHE A 59 13.61 -18.61 3.46
CA PHE A 59 13.23 -17.60 4.43
C PHE A 59 14.44 -16.77 4.93
N PRO A 60 14.31 -15.44 5.06
CA PRO A 60 13.18 -14.61 4.63
C PRO A 60 13.24 -14.32 3.13
N ALA A 61 12.12 -14.55 2.44
CA ALA A 61 11.94 -14.25 1.03
C ALA A 61 10.69 -13.40 0.86
N VAL A 62 10.83 -12.06 0.83
CA VAL A 62 9.72 -11.13 0.59
C VAL A 62 10.18 -9.97 -0.30
N CYS A 63 9.33 -9.53 -1.23
CA CYS A 63 9.65 -8.40 -2.10
C CYS A 63 9.07 -7.07 -1.57
N ASN A 64 9.73 -5.94 -1.87
CA ASN A 64 9.24 -4.61 -1.46
C ASN A 64 7.84 -4.29 -1.99
N LYS A 65 7.47 -4.82 -3.16
CA LYS A 65 6.12 -4.64 -3.72
C LYS A 65 5.05 -5.25 -2.82
N SER A 66 5.36 -6.41 -2.22
CA SER A 66 4.47 -7.02 -1.23
C SER A 66 4.34 -6.14 0.02
N VAL A 67 5.47 -5.67 0.56
CA VAL A 67 5.48 -4.74 1.70
C VAL A 67 4.66 -3.49 1.41
N GLN A 68 4.81 -2.89 0.22
CA GLN A 68 4.02 -1.73 -0.21
C GLN A 68 2.53 -2.05 -0.26
N ALA A 69 2.14 -3.15 -0.92
CA ALA A 69 0.73 -3.55 -1.05
C ALA A 69 0.07 -3.94 0.29
N GLN A 70 0.82 -4.47 1.25
CA GLN A 70 0.32 -4.70 2.60
C GLN A 70 0.22 -3.40 3.39
N SER A 71 1.17 -2.49 3.20
CA SER A 71 1.14 -1.20 3.90
C SER A 71 -0.10 -0.39 3.52
N THR A 72 -0.50 -0.38 2.25
CA THR A 72 -1.72 0.31 1.77
C THR A 72 -3.00 -0.30 2.33
N ASP A 73 -3.02 -1.61 2.57
CA ASP A 73 -4.15 -2.28 3.24
C ASP A 73 -4.29 -1.92 4.72
N ILE A 74 -3.15 -1.69 5.38
CA ILE A 74 -3.06 -1.41 6.81
C ILE A 74 -3.31 0.06 7.13
N GLN A 75 -3.08 0.95 6.14
CA GLN A 75 -3.36 2.37 6.27
C GLN A 75 -4.79 2.61 6.74
N GLY A 76 -4.97 3.66 7.54
CA GLY A 76 -6.30 4.13 7.93
C GLY A 76 -7.10 4.59 6.72
N ALA A 77 -8.41 4.71 6.90
CA ALA A 77 -9.28 5.29 5.88
C ALA A 77 -8.82 6.70 5.50
N ILE A 78 -9.03 7.09 4.23
CA ILE A 78 -8.94 8.50 3.83
C ILE A 78 -9.94 9.28 4.71
N PRO A 79 -9.51 10.31 5.46
CA PRO A 79 -10.42 11.13 6.26
C PRO A 79 -11.52 11.75 5.38
N GLU A 80 -12.77 11.78 5.85
CA GLU A 80 -13.89 12.24 5.02
C GLU A 80 -13.76 13.71 4.61
N GLU A 81 -13.08 14.52 5.43
CA GLU A 81 -12.81 15.94 5.18
C GLU A 81 -11.99 16.14 3.91
N VAL A 82 -11.17 15.15 3.51
CA VAL A 82 -10.40 15.18 2.27
C VAL A 82 -11.33 15.29 1.05
N PHE A 83 -12.53 14.71 1.11
CA PHE A 83 -13.50 14.76 0.00
C PHE A 83 -14.22 16.11 -0.13
N ALA A 84 -14.00 17.05 0.80
CA ALA A 84 -14.49 18.43 0.65
C ALA A 84 -13.73 19.23 -0.43
N HIS A 85 -12.53 18.78 -0.81
CA HIS A 85 -11.73 19.37 -1.88
C HIS A 85 -12.28 19.07 -3.28
N ASP A 86 -11.98 19.94 -4.24
CA ASP A 86 -12.36 19.75 -5.63
C ASP A 86 -11.40 18.86 -6.42
N LEU A 87 -11.86 18.36 -7.56
CA LEU A 87 -11.09 17.48 -8.43
C LEU A 87 -9.83 18.17 -8.98
N ALA A 88 -9.84 19.50 -9.14
CA ALA A 88 -8.67 20.23 -9.61
C ALA A 88 -7.59 20.29 -8.51
N GLU A 89 -7.96 20.34 -7.24
CA GLU A 89 -7.05 20.19 -6.10
C GLU A 89 -6.47 18.78 -6.05
N PHE A 90 -7.29 17.73 -6.20
CA PHE A 90 -6.78 16.35 -6.27
C PHE A 90 -5.81 16.13 -7.44
N GLN A 91 -6.05 16.75 -8.59
CA GLN A 91 -5.18 16.66 -9.76
C GLN A 91 -3.80 17.32 -9.57
N LYS A 92 -3.63 18.16 -8.54
CA LYS A 92 -2.32 18.73 -8.18
C LYS A 92 -1.44 17.76 -7.40
N LEU A 93 -2.03 16.71 -6.82
CA LEU A 93 -1.30 15.73 -6.04
C LEU A 93 -0.52 14.78 -6.96
N THR A 94 0.73 14.51 -6.59
CA THR A 94 1.49 13.42 -7.22
C THR A 94 0.92 12.06 -6.83
N PRO A 95 1.16 10.99 -7.61
CA PRO A 95 0.72 9.64 -7.24
C PRO A 95 1.14 9.24 -5.81
N ARG A 96 2.33 9.66 -5.37
CA ARG A 96 2.85 9.40 -4.03
C ARG A 96 2.07 10.13 -2.94
N GLU A 97 1.61 11.34 -3.20
CA GLU A 97 0.80 12.11 -2.24
C GLU A 97 -0.61 11.55 -2.17
N THR A 98 -1.21 11.20 -3.31
CA THR A 98 -2.53 10.57 -3.38
C THR A 98 -2.56 9.23 -2.64
N GLU A 99 -1.55 8.36 -2.85
CA GLU A 99 -1.41 7.08 -2.12
C GLU A 99 -1.26 7.26 -0.60
N ARG A 100 -0.87 8.45 -0.13
CA ARG A 100 -0.66 8.75 1.30
C ARG A 100 -1.86 9.38 1.98
N LEU A 101 -2.92 9.72 1.23
CA LEU A 101 -4.17 10.21 1.81
C LEU A 101 -4.85 9.15 2.69
N GLY A 102 -4.59 7.87 2.41
CA GLY A 102 -5.12 6.73 3.16
C GLY A 102 -5.75 5.69 2.23
N ARG A 103 -6.38 4.68 2.85
CA ARG A 103 -7.13 3.64 2.16
C ARG A 103 -8.52 4.15 1.78
N LEU A 104 -8.92 3.98 0.52
CA LEU A 104 -10.29 4.26 0.11
C LEU A 104 -11.25 3.26 0.77
N ALA A 105 -11.93 3.70 1.83
CA ALA A 105 -12.83 2.88 2.65
C ALA A 105 -14.26 3.44 2.72
N THR A 106 -14.51 4.57 2.06
CA THR A 106 -15.80 5.26 1.99
C THR A 106 -16.29 5.21 0.55
N PRO A 107 -17.52 4.72 0.27
CA PRO A 107 -18.11 4.82 -1.07
C PRO A 107 -18.21 6.28 -1.51
N LEU A 108 -17.82 6.56 -2.74
CA LEU A 108 -17.85 7.91 -3.31
C LEU A 108 -18.71 7.95 -4.55
N MET A 109 -19.50 9.01 -4.70
CA MET A 109 -20.24 9.34 -5.90
C MET A 109 -19.80 10.71 -6.41
N LYS A 110 -19.68 10.87 -7.73
CA LYS A 110 -19.51 12.17 -8.38
C LYS A 110 -20.62 12.32 -9.41
N ARG A 111 -21.51 13.31 -9.25
CA ARG A 111 -22.60 13.51 -10.24
C ARG A 111 -22.06 14.17 -11.51
N ALA A 112 -22.87 14.15 -12.56
CA ALA A 112 -22.58 14.92 -13.78
C ALA A 112 -22.54 16.42 -13.43
N GLY A 113 -21.54 17.14 -13.95
CA GLY A 113 -21.33 18.57 -13.64
C GLY A 113 -20.64 18.86 -12.29
N ASP A 114 -20.64 17.93 -11.33
CA ASP A 114 -19.95 18.15 -10.05
C ASP A 114 -18.44 18.23 -10.22
N THR A 115 -17.82 19.03 -9.36
CA THR A 115 -16.36 19.19 -9.25
C THR A 115 -15.81 18.50 -8.00
N ARG A 116 -16.61 17.73 -7.26
CA ARG A 116 -16.21 17.08 -6.00
C ARG A 116 -16.68 15.64 -5.93
N PHE A 117 -16.05 14.85 -5.06
CA PHE A 117 -16.56 13.56 -4.64
C PHE A 117 -17.49 13.73 -3.43
N HIS A 118 -18.58 12.98 -3.43
CA HIS A 118 -19.54 12.95 -2.34
C HIS A 118 -19.50 11.58 -1.66
N PRO A 119 -19.15 11.52 -0.36
CA PRO A 119 -19.35 10.32 0.45
C PRO A 119 -20.82 9.87 0.41
N VAL A 120 -21.03 8.58 0.23
CA VAL A 120 -22.37 7.95 0.28
C VAL A 120 -22.34 6.69 1.15
N SER A 121 -23.51 6.25 1.60
CA SER A 121 -23.64 4.97 2.30
C SER A 121 -23.49 3.80 1.33
N TRP A 122 -23.17 2.62 1.89
CA TRP A 122 -23.20 1.34 1.18
C TRP A 122 -24.62 0.91 0.79
#